data_AF-A0A7S2GWX6-F1
#
_entry.id   AF-A0A7S2GWX6-F1
#
_cell.length_a   1.000
_cell.length_b   1.000
_cell.length_c   1.000
_cell.angle_alpha   90.00
_cell.angle_beta   90.00
_cell.angle_gamma   90.00
#
_symmetry.space_group_name_H-M   'P 1'
#
loop_
_entity.id
_entity.type
_entity.pdbx_description
1 polymer ?
#
loop_
_entity_poly.entity_id
_entity_poly.type
_entity_poly.pdbx_seq_one_letter_code
_entity_poly.pdbx_strand_id
1 'polypeptide(L)'
;MLSGSSQERGRGAPSSGASSFAVVRPFWAGELSTLRDALLKPSAPKACERGPLQVDLVLYYAGGANASVDESLLSLVGELAKDPCYARVLVKHAGIGRSVGYPAAPCTQFVDMFTTSTPLWGYDAVYWMELDVRPVKDGWLELILPTMAEAARGDVWVVGGVY
;
A
#
# COMPACT_ATOMS: atom_id res chain seq x y z
N MET A 1 -4.63 7.88 55.72
CA MET A 1 -4.76 8.84 54.59
C MET A 1 -3.72 8.48 53.54
N LEU A 2 -4.07 8.65 52.28
CA LEU A 2 -3.78 7.75 51.17
C LEU A 2 -2.33 7.72 50.65
N SER A 3 -1.91 6.49 50.36
CA SER A 3 -0.74 6.06 49.58
C SER A 3 -0.76 6.63 48.16
N GLY A 4 0.32 7.29 47.75
CA GLY A 4 0.55 7.75 46.37
C GLY A 4 1.36 6.71 45.59
N SER A 5 0.67 5.85 44.85
CA SER A 5 1.28 4.90 43.92
C SER A 5 1.56 5.59 42.59
N SER A 6 2.83 5.89 42.30
CA SER A 6 3.25 6.29 40.95
C SER A 6 3.18 5.07 40.04
N GLN A 7 2.11 5.00 39.24
CA GLN A 7 1.95 4.01 38.20
C GLN A 7 2.76 4.47 36.99
N GLU A 8 3.98 3.94 36.87
CA GLU A 8 4.78 4.04 35.65
C GLU A 8 3.92 3.57 34.47
N ARG A 9 3.72 4.46 33.50
CA ARG A 9 3.10 4.11 32.23
C ARG A 9 4.03 3.15 31.52
N GLY A 10 3.68 1.86 31.61
CA GLY A 10 4.31 0.81 30.83
C GLY A 10 4.39 1.23 29.37
N ARG A 11 5.60 1.23 28.83
CA ARG A 11 5.81 1.17 27.38
C ARG A 11 5.06 -0.08 26.91
N GLY A 12 3.96 0.14 26.19
CA GLY A 12 3.25 -0.94 25.51
C GLY A 12 4.26 -1.70 24.65
N ALA A 13 4.29 -3.02 24.82
CA ALA A 13 5.00 -3.90 23.94
C ALA A 13 4.59 -3.60 22.48
N PRO A 14 5.52 -3.62 21.51
CA PRO A 14 5.14 -3.51 20.11
C PRO A 14 4.19 -4.67 19.78
N SER A 15 2.94 -4.34 19.46
CA SER A 15 1.98 -5.31 18.93
C SER A 15 2.59 -5.95 17.69
N SER A 16 2.43 -7.27 17.54
CA SER A 16 2.80 -8.06 16.35
C SER A 16 2.67 -7.23 15.07
N GLY A 17 3.83 -6.92 14.48
CA GLY A 17 4.14 -5.65 13.83
C GLY A 17 3.29 -5.29 12.62
N ALA A 18 2.59 -4.16 12.69
CA ALA A 18 2.15 -3.47 11.49
C ALA A 18 3.37 -2.86 10.79
N SER A 19 3.50 -3.06 9.48
CA SER A 19 4.52 -2.38 8.67
C SER A 19 4.32 -0.86 8.74
N SER A 20 5.40 -0.10 8.89
CA SER A 20 5.36 1.38 8.85
C SER A 20 5.08 1.92 7.44
N PHE A 21 5.37 1.13 6.40
CA PHE A 21 5.35 1.57 5.01
C PHE A 21 4.49 0.67 4.14
N ALA A 22 3.92 1.25 3.08
CA ALA A 22 3.20 0.48 2.06
C ALA A 22 3.49 0.95 0.63
N VAL A 23 3.53 0.01 -0.31
CA VAL A 23 3.36 0.29 -1.74
C VAL A 23 1.87 0.16 -2.07
N VAL A 24 1.28 1.21 -2.63
CA VAL A 24 -0.13 1.24 -3.01
C VAL A 24 -0.24 1.11 -4.52
N ARG A 25 -0.94 0.09 -4.99
CA ARG A 25 -1.26 -0.16 -6.41
C ARG A 25 -2.73 0.15 -6.65
N PRO A 26 -3.10 1.39 -7.05
CA PRO A 26 -4.46 1.71 -7.47
C PRO A 26 -4.81 0.96 -8.76
N PHE A 27 -6.07 0.55 -8.89
CA PHE A 27 -6.59 -0.05 -10.13
C PHE A 27 -8.13 -0.01 -10.21
N TRP A 28 -8.63 -0.11 -11.44
CA TRP A 28 -10.04 -0.27 -11.79
C TRP A 28 -10.40 -1.72 -12.10
N ALA A 29 -11.69 -2.06 -12.09
CA ALA A 29 -12.14 -3.43 -12.32
C ALA A 29 -11.66 -4.00 -13.67
N GLY A 30 -11.65 -3.17 -14.72
CA GLY A 30 -11.17 -3.54 -16.06
C GLY A 30 -9.65 -3.72 -16.18
N GLU A 31 -8.89 -3.35 -15.15
CA GLU A 31 -7.43 -3.34 -15.15
C GLU A 31 -6.82 -4.51 -14.37
N LEU A 32 -7.65 -5.37 -13.78
CA LEU A 32 -7.17 -6.44 -12.92
C LEU A 32 -6.21 -7.41 -13.64
N SER A 33 -6.46 -7.70 -14.92
CA SER A 33 -5.54 -8.49 -15.75
C SER A 33 -4.20 -7.78 -15.96
N THR A 34 -4.24 -6.49 -16.30
CA THR A 34 -3.03 -5.67 -16.46
C THR A 34 -2.24 -5.54 -15.16
N LEU A 35 -2.92 -5.41 -14.02
CA LEU A 35 -2.30 -5.39 -12.70
C LEU A 35 -1.61 -6.71 -12.39
N ARG A 36 -2.30 -7.84 -12.61
CA ARG A 36 -1.75 -9.19 -12.46
C ARG A 36 -0.49 -9.36 -13.33
N ASP A 37 -0.55 -8.98 -14.60
CA ASP A 37 0.60 -9.07 -15.50
C ASP A 37 1.76 -8.17 -15.05
N ALA A 38 1.48 -6.98 -14.54
CA ALA A 38 2.52 -6.07 -14.07
C ALA A 38 3.26 -6.63 -12.83
N LEU A 39 2.57 -7.34 -11.94
CA LEU A 39 3.11 -7.80 -10.67
C LEU A 39 3.66 -9.24 -10.71
N LEU A 40 3.12 -10.12 -11.54
CA LEU A 40 3.44 -11.55 -11.54
C LEU A 40 4.20 -12.04 -12.78
N LYS A 41 4.43 -11.16 -13.76
CA LYS A 41 5.18 -11.57 -14.96
C LYS A 41 6.59 -12.04 -14.56
N PRO A 42 7.06 -13.21 -15.02
CA PRO A 42 8.38 -13.74 -14.64
C PRO A 42 9.57 -12.84 -15.01
N SER A 43 9.39 -11.95 -15.99
CA SER A 43 10.40 -10.96 -16.40
C SER A 43 10.33 -9.65 -15.61
N ALA A 44 9.39 -9.50 -14.68
CA ALA A 44 9.29 -8.32 -13.85
C ALA A 44 10.46 -8.30 -12.85
N PRO A 45 11.11 -7.15 -12.63
CA PRO A 45 12.18 -7.08 -11.66
C PRO A 45 11.68 -7.38 -10.24
N LYS A 46 12.52 -8.06 -9.46
CA LYS A 46 12.21 -8.44 -8.07
C LYS A 46 12.11 -7.19 -7.19
N ALA A 47 11.14 -7.19 -6.27
CA ALA A 47 10.98 -6.07 -5.33
C ALA A 47 12.19 -5.88 -4.41
N CYS A 48 12.81 -6.96 -3.96
CA CYS A 48 13.96 -6.98 -3.07
C CYS A 48 15.02 -7.98 -3.53
N GLU A 49 16.27 -7.72 -3.19
CA GLU A 49 17.39 -8.67 -3.38
C GLU A 49 17.83 -9.32 -2.06
N ARG A 50 17.74 -8.59 -0.95
CA ARG A 50 18.36 -8.97 0.33
C ARG A 50 17.42 -9.66 1.32
N GLY A 51 16.19 -9.93 0.91
CA GLY A 51 15.20 -10.64 1.72
C GLY A 51 14.02 -9.76 2.14
N PRO A 52 13.20 -10.24 3.10
CA PRO A 52 11.94 -9.60 3.45
C PRO A 52 12.08 -8.17 3.94
N LEU A 53 11.21 -7.30 3.45
CA LEU A 53 11.14 -5.89 3.85
C LEU A 53 9.90 -5.66 4.71
N GLN A 54 9.98 -4.73 5.65
CA GLN A 54 8.85 -4.29 6.48
C GLN A 54 7.96 -3.31 5.70
N VAL A 55 7.49 -3.76 4.53
CA VAL A 55 6.63 -3.00 3.62
C VAL A 55 5.45 -3.87 3.21
N ASP A 56 4.25 -3.32 3.32
CA ASP A 56 3.06 -3.98 2.79
C ASP A 56 2.84 -3.64 1.31
N LEU A 57 2.26 -4.57 0.56
CA LEU A 57 1.66 -4.28 -0.75
C LEU A 57 0.15 -4.11 -0.57
N VAL A 58 -0.37 -2.96 -0.94
CA VAL A 58 -1.81 -2.65 -0.89
C VAL A 58 -2.34 -2.59 -2.32
N LEU A 59 -3.18 -3.56 -2.68
CA LEU A 59 -3.99 -3.49 -3.90
C LEU A 59 -5.21 -2.61 -3.61
N TYR A 60 -5.25 -1.42 -4.18
CA TYR A 60 -6.28 -0.43 -3.88
C TYR A 60 -7.30 -0.37 -5.01
N TYR A 61 -8.41 -1.08 -4.82
CA TYR A 61 -9.49 -1.15 -5.80
C TYR A 61 -10.35 0.11 -5.72
N ALA A 62 -10.58 0.75 -6.87
CA ALA A 62 -11.42 1.94 -6.92
C ALA A 62 -12.89 1.66 -6.56
N GLY A 63 -13.40 0.46 -6.84
CA GLY A 63 -14.78 0.09 -6.53
C GLY A 63 -15.01 -0.29 -5.06
N GLY A 64 -16.25 -0.62 -4.74
CA GLY A 64 -16.61 -1.26 -3.47
C GLY A 64 -16.47 -2.78 -3.53
N ALA A 65 -16.66 -3.45 -2.38
CA ALA A 65 -16.68 -4.90 -2.29
C ALA A 65 -17.65 -5.50 -3.32
N ASN A 66 -17.17 -6.48 -4.08
CA ASN A 66 -17.88 -7.10 -5.18
C ASN A 66 -17.39 -8.54 -5.32
N ALA A 67 -18.28 -9.51 -5.13
CA ALA A 67 -17.91 -10.94 -5.11
C ALA A 67 -17.04 -11.39 -6.29
N SER A 68 -17.36 -10.97 -7.52
CA SER A 68 -16.60 -11.40 -8.71
C SER A 68 -15.18 -10.81 -8.76
N VAL A 69 -15.03 -9.53 -8.38
CA VAL A 69 -13.72 -8.87 -8.32
C VAL A 69 -12.93 -9.39 -7.12
N ASP A 70 -13.59 -9.56 -5.98
CA ASP A 70 -12.96 -10.00 -4.73
C ASP A 70 -12.43 -11.43 -4.84
N GLU A 71 -13.14 -12.35 -5.51
CA GLU A 71 -12.61 -13.70 -5.80
C GLU A 71 -11.32 -13.65 -6.62
N SER A 72 -11.29 -12.82 -7.66
CA SER A 72 -10.13 -12.65 -8.52
C SER A 72 -8.97 -11.99 -7.76
N LEU A 73 -9.28 -11.04 -6.87
CA LEU A 73 -8.30 -10.39 -5.99
C LEU A 73 -7.74 -11.36 -4.97
N LEU A 74 -8.56 -12.21 -4.36
CA LEU A 74 -8.09 -13.22 -3.40
C LEU A 74 -7.08 -14.18 -4.05
N SER A 75 -7.32 -14.59 -5.30
CA SER A 75 -6.35 -15.37 -6.07
C SER A 75 -5.03 -14.60 -6.25
N LEU A 76 -5.10 -13.34 -6.70
CA LEU A 76 -3.92 -12.50 -6.92
C LEU A 76 -3.14 -12.27 -5.61
N VAL A 77 -3.83 -11.98 -4.51
CA VAL A 77 -3.24 -11.84 -3.17
C VAL A 77 -2.54 -13.12 -2.75
N GLY A 78 -3.15 -14.29 -2.95
CA GLY A 78 -2.53 -15.57 -2.61
C GLY A 78 -1.27 -15.89 -3.42
N GLU A 79 -1.18 -15.39 -4.66
CA GLU A 79 0.02 -15.49 -5.48
C GLU A 79 1.11 -14.51 -4.99
N LEU A 80 0.75 -13.25 -4.76
CA LEU A 80 1.68 -12.21 -4.30
C LEU A 80 2.18 -12.41 -2.87
N ALA A 81 1.38 -13.03 -1.99
CA ALA A 81 1.79 -13.34 -0.63
C ALA A 81 2.93 -14.37 -0.54
N LYS A 82 3.27 -15.03 -1.66
CA LYS A 82 4.45 -15.89 -1.78
C LYS A 82 5.73 -15.11 -2.03
N ASP A 83 5.63 -13.85 -2.45
CA ASP A 83 6.78 -12.96 -2.61
C ASP A 83 7.30 -12.58 -1.22
N PRO A 84 8.51 -13.03 -0.83
CA PRO A 84 9.04 -12.75 0.50
C PRO A 84 9.36 -11.27 0.70
N CYS A 85 9.38 -10.45 -0.36
CA CYS A 85 9.75 -9.04 -0.26
C CYS A 85 8.73 -8.19 0.47
N TYR A 86 7.45 -8.59 0.49
CA TYR A 86 6.39 -7.89 1.19
C TYR A 86 6.08 -8.56 2.52
N ALA A 87 5.91 -7.76 3.57
CA ALA A 87 5.47 -8.27 4.87
C ALA A 87 4.04 -8.81 4.79
N ARG A 88 3.16 -8.11 4.07
CA ARG A 88 1.76 -8.48 3.84
C ARG A 88 1.29 -8.00 2.47
N VAL A 89 0.29 -8.68 1.93
CA VAL A 89 -0.46 -8.23 0.75
C VAL A 89 -1.91 -8.02 1.17
N LEU A 90 -2.42 -6.81 0.99
CA LEU A 90 -3.73 -6.37 1.47
C LEU A 90 -4.58 -5.83 0.32
N VAL A 91 -5.89 -5.85 0.51
CA VAL A 91 -6.85 -5.21 -0.38
C VAL A 91 -7.53 -4.07 0.37
N LYS A 92 -7.66 -2.93 -0.30
CA LYS A 92 -8.48 -1.80 0.13
C LYS A 92 -9.45 -1.43 -0.97
N HIS A 93 -10.60 -0.87 -0.59
CA HIS A 93 -11.67 -0.47 -1.50
C HIS A 93 -11.95 1.02 -1.31
N ALA A 94 -12.01 1.79 -2.40
CA ALA A 94 -12.38 3.20 -2.35
C ALA A 94 -13.90 3.42 -2.42
N GLY A 95 -14.66 2.44 -2.92
CA GLY A 95 -16.12 2.54 -2.96
C GLY A 95 -16.64 3.55 -3.99
N ILE A 96 -15.84 3.92 -4.98
CA ILE A 96 -16.19 4.92 -5.99
C ILE A 96 -17.29 4.35 -6.90
N GLY A 97 -18.35 5.15 -7.07
CA GLY A 97 -19.48 4.81 -7.93
C GLY A 97 -19.07 4.73 -9.40
N ARG A 98 -19.66 3.77 -10.14
CA ARG A 98 -19.35 3.54 -11.57
C ARG A 98 -19.61 4.74 -12.49
N SER A 99 -20.39 5.72 -12.04
CA SER A 99 -20.70 6.95 -12.78
C SER A 99 -19.62 8.03 -12.63
N VAL A 100 -18.69 7.88 -11.68
CA VAL A 100 -17.59 8.83 -11.49
C VAL A 100 -16.46 8.43 -12.43
N GLY A 101 -16.20 9.27 -13.44
CA GLY A 101 -15.17 9.05 -14.45
C GLY A 101 -13.92 9.90 -14.23
N TYR A 102 -13.00 9.83 -15.18
CA TYR A 102 -11.80 10.67 -15.20
C TYR A 102 -12.15 12.17 -15.36
N PRO A 103 -11.44 13.09 -14.67
CA PRO A 103 -10.37 12.86 -13.70
C PRO A 103 -10.85 12.71 -12.25
N ALA A 104 -12.15 12.93 -11.99
CA ALA A 104 -12.69 12.94 -10.63
C ALA A 104 -12.45 11.64 -9.88
N ALA A 105 -12.62 10.50 -10.56
CA ALA A 105 -12.52 9.18 -9.95
C ALA A 105 -11.12 8.88 -9.36
N PRO A 106 -10.00 8.96 -10.13
CA PRO A 106 -8.66 8.77 -9.56
C PRO A 106 -8.30 9.83 -8.50
N CYS A 107 -8.75 11.08 -8.65
CA CYS A 107 -8.54 12.10 -7.63
C CYS A 107 -9.24 11.74 -6.31
N THR A 108 -10.52 11.32 -6.37
CA THR A 108 -11.26 10.83 -5.19
C THR A 108 -10.53 9.65 -4.57
N GLN A 109 -10.10 8.68 -5.37
CA GLN A 109 -9.38 7.51 -4.88
C GLN A 109 -8.13 7.90 -4.10
N PHE A 110 -7.31 8.80 -4.65
CA PHE A 110 -6.09 9.25 -3.98
C PHE A 110 -6.40 10.03 -2.68
N VAL A 111 -7.32 10.99 -2.75
CA VAL A 111 -7.70 11.86 -1.62
C VAL A 111 -8.32 11.04 -0.48
N ASP A 112 -9.12 10.02 -0.80
CA ASP A 112 -9.81 9.20 0.20
C ASP A 112 -8.85 8.51 1.16
N MET A 113 -7.62 8.18 0.74
CA MET A 113 -6.61 7.65 1.67
C MET A 113 -6.31 8.61 2.83
N PHE A 114 -6.37 9.92 2.60
CA PHE A 114 -6.03 10.94 3.59
C PHE A 114 -7.22 11.38 4.43
N THR A 115 -8.45 11.18 3.95
CA THR A 115 -9.68 11.68 4.59
C THR A 115 -10.39 10.65 5.46
N THR A 116 -9.92 9.40 5.50
CA THR A 116 -10.47 8.38 6.41
C THR A 116 -10.20 8.70 7.89
N SER A 117 -10.86 7.98 8.81
CA SER A 117 -10.62 8.10 10.26
C SER A 117 -9.17 7.80 10.67
N THR A 118 -8.44 7.06 9.83
CA THR A 118 -7.03 6.74 10.02
C THR A 118 -6.29 7.05 8.72
N PRO A 119 -5.76 8.27 8.55
CA PRO A 119 -5.06 8.66 7.32
C PRO A 119 -4.02 7.63 6.90
N LEU A 120 -3.93 7.37 5.59
CA LEU A 120 -3.09 6.34 4.99
C LEU A 120 -3.28 4.95 5.62
N TRP A 121 -4.46 4.66 6.18
CA TRP A 121 -4.73 3.44 6.94
C TRP A 121 -3.77 3.18 8.12
N GLY A 122 -3.09 4.22 8.60
CA GLY A 122 -2.14 4.15 9.72
C GLY A 122 -0.70 3.87 9.32
N TYR A 123 -0.37 3.90 8.02
CA TYR A 123 1.02 3.89 7.56
C TYR A 123 1.69 5.24 7.80
N ASP A 124 2.98 5.22 8.12
CA ASP A 124 3.80 6.43 8.28
C ASP A 124 4.09 7.08 6.91
N ALA A 125 4.23 6.27 5.85
CA ALA A 125 4.35 6.73 4.46
C ALA A 125 3.87 5.66 3.47
N VAL A 126 3.40 6.10 2.30
CA VAL A 126 3.01 5.23 1.19
C VAL A 126 3.70 5.62 -0.11
N TYR A 127 4.05 4.62 -0.92
CA TYR A 127 4.50 4.81 -2.30
C TYR A 127 3.33 4.50 -3.24
N TRP A 128 2.72 5.56 -3.79
CA TRP A 128 1.64 5.44 -4.76
C TRP A 128 2.22 5.08 -6.14
N MET A 129 1.92 3.88 -6.61
CA MET A 129 2.50 3.31 -7.81
C MET A 129 1.40 3.03 -8.83
N GLU A 130 1.21 3.98 -9.74
CA GLU A 130 0.25 3.89 -10.84
C GLU A 130 0.45 2.61 -11.68
N LEU A 131 -0.61 2.20 -12.38
CA LEU A 131 -0.64 0.94 -13.13
C LEU A 131 0.46 0.85 -14.19
N ASP A 132 0.79 1.97 -14.82
CA ASP A 132 1.80 2.12 -15.87
C ASP A 132 3.23 2.26 -15.33
N VAL A 133 3.40 2.49 -14.03
CA VAL A 133 4.71 2.50 -13.39
C VAL A 133 5.21 1.07 -13.23
N ARG A 134 6.40 0.82 -13.79
CA ARG A 134 7.08 -0.47 -13.76
C ARG A 134 8.49 -0.33 -13.23
N PRO A 135 8.94 -1.22 -12.34
CA PRO A 135 10.34 -1.29 -11.95
C PRO A 135 11.23 -1.58 -13.16
N VAL A 136 12.43 -1.00 -13.16
CA VAL A 136 13.44 -1.21 -14.22
C VAL A 136 14.63 -2.05 -13.77
N LYS A 137 14.75 -2.33 -12.46
CA LYS A 137 15.81 -3.14 -11.87
C LYS A 137 15.33 -3.88 -10.64
N ASP A 138 16.02 -4.98 -10.32
CA ASP A 138 15.82 -5.72 -9.09
C ASP A 138 16.16 -4.87 -7.87
N GLY A 139 15.56 -5.20 -6.72
CA GLY A 139 15.77 -4.47 -5.47
C GLY A 139 15.18 -3.06 -5.49
N TRP A 140 14.21 -2.78 -6.37
CA TRP A 140 13.64 -1.43 -6.50
C TRP A 140 12.98 -0.94 -5.21
N LEU A 141 12.42 -1.83 -4.39
CA LEU A 141 11.77 -1.45 -3.15
C LEU A 141 12.81 -0.95 -2.13
N GLU A 142 13.98 -1.59 -2.07
CA GLU A 142 15.10 -1.18 -1.22
C GLU A 142 15.63 0.22 -1.56
N LEU A 143 15.46 0.62 -2.83
CA LEU A 143 15.91 1.92 -3.31
C LEU A 143 14.95 3.07 -2.99
N ILE A 144 13.64 2.79 -2.89
CA ILE A 144 12.65 3.80 -2.52
C ILE A 144 12.45 3.92 -1.00
N LEU A 145 12.79 2.87 -0.25
CA LEU A 145 12.63 2.82 1.21
C LEU A 145 13.27 4.01 1.95
N PRO A 146 14.51 4.47 1.62
CA PRO A 146 15.08 5.66 2.26
C PRO A 146 14.23 6.92 2.07
N THR A 147 13.69 7.11 0.86
CA THR A 147 12.80 8.24 0.55
C THR A 147 11.46 8.14 1.27
N MET A 148 10.90 6.93 1.42
CA MET A 148 9.71 6.72 2.24
C MET A 148 9.98 7.04 3.72
N ALA A 149 11.15 6.68 4.24
CA ALA A 149 11.56 6.99 5.60
C ALA A 149 11.79 8.50 5.82
N GLU A 150 12.27 9.23 4.81
CA GLU A 150 12.33 10.69 4.81
C GLU A 150 10.93 11.31 4.81
N ALA A 151 10.03 10.83 3.94
CA ALA A 151 8.66 11.31 3.88
C ALA A 151 7.91 11.12 5.22
N ALA A 152 8.10 9.96 5.87
CA ALA A 152 7.52 9.66 7.18
C ALA A 152 7.98 10.61 8.30
N ARG A 153 9.15 11.24 8.17
CA ARG A 153 9.63 12.25 9.14
C ARG A 153 9.09 13.65 8.86
N GLY A 154 8.28 13.82 7.81
CA GLY A 154 7.77 15.11 7.36
C GLY A 154 8.78 15.91 6.53
N ASP A 155 9.88 15.28 6.10
CA ASP A 155 10.92 15.94 5.29
C ASP A 155 10.44 16.13 3.83
N VAL A 156 9.52 15.28 3.36
CA VAL A 156 8.97 15.33 1.99
C VAL A 156 7.51 14.88 1.98
N TRP A 157 6.60 15.67 1.38
CA TRP A 157 5.15 15.36 1.38
C TRP A 157 4.69 14.56 0.16
N VAL A 158 5.36 14.70 -0.99
CA VAL A 158 5.07 14.00 -2.26
C VAL A 158 6.36 13.90 -3.09
N VAL A 159 6.65 12.73 -3.66
CA VAL A 159 7.69 12.53 -4.69
C VAL A 159 7.03 11.92 -5.92
N GLY A 160 6.69 12.74 -6.93
CA GLY A 160 5.98 12.27 -8.14
C GLY A 160 5.62 13.40 -9.11
N GLY A 161 5.54 13.06 -10.40
CA GLY A 161 5.51 14.00 -11.54
C GLY A 161 4.26 14.89 -11.65
N VAL A 162 4.44 16.03 -12.31
CA VAL A 162 3.39 16.98 -12.68
C VAL A 162 2.65 16.42 -13.91
N TYR A 163 1.33 16.24 -13.84
CA TYR A 163 0.50 15.91 -15.00
C TYR A 163 0.40 17.09 -15.97
#